data_AF-A0A4Q2Y448-F1
#
_entry.id   AF-A0A4Q2Y448-F1
#
_cell.length_a   1.000
_cell.length_b   1.000
_cell.length_c   1.000
_cell.angle_alpha   90.00
_cell.angle_beta   90.00
_cell.angle_gamma   90.00
#
_symmetry.space_group_name_H-M   'P 1'
#
loop_
_entity.id
_entity.type
_entity.pdbx_description
1 polymer ?
#
loop_
_entity_poly.entity_id
_entity_poly.type
_entity_poly.pdbx_seq_one_letter_code
_entity_poly.pdbx_strand_id
1 'polypeptide(L)'
;MPRFLKKAALLFLLSACFPAEAPAQTPKIDPAAPVLRTASDIARLPNTSLSQPAVDLQSATITFIDPNGTTFIRDESGATFFRSSRSNNYQPGQTVAIRGVRFPGLYIGGILPSKVDVLTAGPPPQPRTLTFRELETGQHHYEFVEVAGVGRSFELTGETTGKLRLNMDGGILEVQFDQAPEDGPSLVDAEVRIRGLAAGAINDHRQLVYPYLRAIDGNAVTVIQPPPADPFGTEDTHLSSLFDFARTGSARHRVKISGTALGPLIHGNAFIRQGDRSVRVITATPLPGLRAGDQVEALGFPEMGEFSAMLADASMRVTPHAPEAP
;
A
#
# COMPACT_ATOMS: atom_id res chain seq x y z
N MET A 1 42.54 11.66 -33.42
CA MET A 1 41.83 12.64 -32.55
C MET A 1 40.36 12.21 -32.44
N PRO A 2 39.73 12.32 -31.26
CA PRO A 2 38.98 11.18 -30.71
C PRO A 2 37.45 11.25 -30.80
N ARG A 3 36.89 10.06 -31.06
CA ARG A 3 35.69 9.38 -30.53
C ARG A 3 34.58 10.19 -29.83
N PHE A 4 33.39 10.05 -30.42
CA PHE A 4 32.05 10.27 -29.88
C PHE A 4 31.86 9.66 -28.47
N LEU A 5 31.48 10.50 -27.52
CA LEU A 5 31.00 10.12 -26.20
C LEU A 5 29.50 9.79 -26.30
N LYS A 6 29.15 8.50 -26.23
CA LYS A 6 27.77 8.06 -25.97
C LYS A 6 27.44 8.42 -24.53
N LYS A 7 26.42 9.27 -24.31
CA LYS A 7 25.86 9.55 -22.98
C LYS A 7 25.17 8.29 -22.47
N ALA A 8 25.77 7.63 -21.49
CA ALA A 8 25.15 6.55 -20.75
C ALA A 8 24.07 7.13 -19.84
N ALA A 9 22.84 6.64 -19.97
CA ALA A 9 21.77 6.87 -19.01
C ALA A 9 22.14 6.10 -17.72
N LEU A 10 22.32 6.84 -16.64
CA LEU A 10 22.59 6.28 -15.32
C LEU A 10 21.25 5.79 -14.75
N LEU A 11 20.95 4.52 -14.98
CA LEU A 11 19.84 3.80 -14.36
C LEU A 11 20.22 3.56 -12.88
N PHE A 12 19.66 4.33 -11.96
CA PHE A 12 19.77 4.03 -10.53
C PHE A 12 18.92 2.79 -10.23
N LEU A 13 19.52 1.61 -10.37
CA LEU A 13 19.03 0.40 -9.72
C LEU A 13 19.28 0.55 -8.23
N LEU A 14 18.27 1.02 -7.49
CA LEU A 14 18.14 0.75 -6.06
C LEU A 14 17.79 -0.74 -5.92
N SER A 15 18.80 -1.59 -6.14
CA SER A 15 18.77 -2.96 -5.68
C SER A 15 18.80 -2.87 -4.17
N ALA A 16 17.65 -3.13 -3.52
CA ALA A 16 17.59 -3.38 -2.10
C ALA A 16 18.42 -4.64 -1.83
N CYS A 17 19.71 -4.44 -1.62
CA CYS A 17 20.62 -5.47 -1.15
C CYS A 17 20.18 -5.75 0.29
N PHE A 18 19.28 -6.71 0.47
CA PHE A 18 19.04 -7.30 1.77
C PHE A 18 20.40 -7.81 2.25
N PRO A 19 20.95 -7.30 3.37
CA PRO A 19 22.11 -7.95 3.96
C PRO A 19 21.73 -9.42 4.19
N ALA A 20 22.57 -10.32 3.70
CA ALA A 20 22.47 -11.73 4.05
C ALA A 20 22.48 -11.81 5.58
N GLU A 21 21.32 -12.12 6.14
CA GLU A 21 21.10 -12.22 7.57
C GLU A 21 22.06 -13.30 8.09
N ALA A 22 23.01 -12.92 8.96
CA ALA A 22 23.85 -13.87 9.66
C ALA A 22 22.95 -14.95 10.28
N PRO A 23 23.32 -16.24 10.27
CA PRO A 23 22.43 -17.30 10.75
C PRO A 23 21.96 -16.96 12.15
N ALA A 24 20.67 -16.63 12.29
CA ALA A 24 20.08 -16.29 13.56
C ALA A 24 20.33 -17.46 14.51
N GLN A 25 21.13 -17.24 15.54
CA GLN A 25 21.32 -18.24 16.59
C GLN A 25 19.94 -18.62 17.11
N THR A 26 19.64 -19.92 17.11
CA THR A 26 18.36 -20.42 17.62
C THR A 26 18.16 -19.86 19.03
N PRO A 27 17.08 -19.11 19.31
CA PRO A 27 16.87 -18.49 20.61
C PRO A 27 16.91 -19.57 21.69
N LYS A 28 17.73 -19.35 22.72
CA LYS A 28 17.78 -20.25 23.87
C LYS A 28 16.50 -20.09 24.67
N ILE A 29 15.89 -21.21 25.05
CA ILE A 29 14.70 -21.21 25.90
C ILE A 29 15.10 -20.77 27.31
N ASP A 30 14.38 -19.80 27.86
CA ASP A 30 14.48 -19.45 29.28
C ASP A 30 13.60 -20.41 30.11
N PRO A 31 14.17 -21.32 30.91
CA PRO A 31 13.39 -22.27 31.69
C PRO A 31 12.63 -21.61 32.86
N ALA A 32 12.98 -20.38 33.25
CA ALA A 32 12.33 -19.64 34.33
C ALA A 32 11.20 -18.73 33.84
N ALA A 33 11.11 -18.46 32.53
CA ALA A 33 10.08 -17.62 31.95
C ALA A 33 8.74 -18.37 31.81
N PRO A 34 7.59 -17.69 31.99
CA PRO A 34 6.29 -18.32 31.79
C PRO A 34 6.09 -18.71 30.32
N VAL A 35 5.51 -19.89 30.10
CA VAL A 35 5.14 -20.38 28.77
C VAL A 35 4.04 -19.49 28.19
N LEU A 36 4.28 -18.96 26.98
CA LEU A 36 3.31 -18.13 26.27
C LEU A 36 2.26 -18.99 25.57
N ARG A 37 0.99 -18.64 25.75
CA ARG A 37 -0.16 -19.43 25.28
C ARG A 37 -1.17 -18.64 24.45
N THR A 38 -0.91 -17.35 24.21
CA THR A 38 -1.78 -16.51 23.38
C THR A 38 -0.94 -15.76 22.35
N ALA A 39 -1.53 -15.49 21.18
CA ALA A 39 -0.87 -14.76 20.10
C ALA A 39 -0.46 -13.35 20.55
N SER A 40 -1.30 -12.67 21.34
CA SER A 40 -1.02 -11.34 21.86
C SER A 40 0.16 -11.32 22.83
N ASP A 41 0.27 -12.30 23.73
CA ASP A 41 1.42 -12.40 24.65
C ASP A 41 2.73 -12.61 23.87
N ILE A 42 2.70 -13.43 22.82
CA ILE A 42 3.85 -13.68 21.94
C ILE A 42 4.26 -12.41 21.19
N ALA A 43 3.27 -11.73 20.60
CA ALA A 43 3.45 -10.54 19.80
C ALA A 43 3.99 -9.35 20.61
N ARG A 44 3.46 -9.14 21.83
CA ARG A 44 3.66 -7.92 22.61
C ARG A 44 4.70 -8.04 23.73
N LEU A 45 5.28 -9.22 23.94
CA LEU A 45 6.30 -9.40 24.98
C LEU A 45 7.49 -8.45 24.76
N PRO A 46 7.85 -7.61 25.75
CA PRO A 46 9.02 -6.76 25.68
C PRO A 46 10.32 -7.57 25.52
N ASN A 47 11.23 -7.06 24.69
CA ASN A 47 12.51 -7.72 24.39
C ASN A 47 13.58 -7.36 25.43
N THR A 48 13.45 -7.88 26.65
CA THR A 48 14.35 -7.55 27.77
C THR A 48 15.42 -8.60 28.05
N SER A 49 15.34 -9.79 27.45
CA SER A 49 16.27 -10.90 27.66
C SER A 49 16.75 -11.51 26.35
N LEU A 50 17.96 -12.06 26.36
CA LEU A 50 18.53 -12.83 25.25
C LEU A 50 17.89 -14.23 25.15
N SER A 51 17.52 -14.82 26.28
CA SER A 51 16.74 -16.06 26.32
C SER A 51 15.26 -15.74 26.15
N GLN A 52 14.53 -16.60 25.45
CA GLN A 52 13.14 -16.38 25.07
C GLN A 52 12.23 -17.44 25.71
N PRO A 53 10.98 -17.10 26.06
CA PRO A 53 10.06 -18.08 26.63
C PRO A 53 9.65 -19.14 25.60
N ALA A 54 9.31 -20.32 26.12
CA ALA A 54 8.65 -21.35 25.34
C ALA A 54 7.24 -20.91 24.93
N VAL A 55 6.78 -21.41 23.79
CA VAL A 55 5.45 -21.19 23.23
C VAL A 55 4.70 -22.52 23.18
N ASP A 56 3.46 -22.51 23.63
CA ASP A 56 2.51 -23.62 23.53
C ASP A 56 1.11 -23.07 23.20
N LEU A 57 0.91 -22.75 21.91
CA LEU A 57 -0.38 -22.33 21.37
C LEU A 57 -1.22 -23.57 21.05
N GLN A 58 -2.37 -23.69 21.69
CA GLN A 58 -3.25 -24.85 21.50
C GLN A 58 -4.16 -24.70 20.27
N SER A 59 -4.48 -23.47 19.88
CA SER A 59 -5.39 -23.20 18.77
C SER A 59 -5.16 -21.80 18.21
N ALA A 60 -4.76 -21.72 16.95
CA ALA A 60 -4.69 -20.48 16.19
C ALA A 60 -5.04 -20.74 14.72
N THR A 61 -5.79 -19.83 14.10
CA THR A 61 -6.18 -19.93 12.69
C THR A 61 -5.16 -19.26 11.80
N ILE A 62 -4.73 -19.93 10.74
CA ILE A 62 -3.87 -19.37 9.69
C ILE A 62 -4.66 -18.32 8.92
N THR A 63 -4.14 -17.10 8.89
CA THR A 63 -4.82 -15.97 8.25
C THR A 63 -4.22 -15.58 6.91
N PHE A 64 -2.89 -15.65 6.80
CA PHE A 64 -2.15 -15.25 5.61
C PHE A 64 -0.85 -16.07 5.52
N ILE A 65 -0.36 -16.33 4.32
CA ILE A 65 0.87 -17.08 4.08
C ILE A 65 1.77 -16.27 3.15
N ASP A 66 2.99 -16.00 3.60
CA ASP A 66 4.05 -15.46 2.76
C ASP A 66 4.73 -16.60 2.00
N PRO A 67 4.86 -16.52 0.67
CA PRO A 67 5.63 -17.48 -0.12
C PRO A 67 7.06 -17.69 0.40
N ASN A 68 7.64 -16.71 1.10
CA ASN A 68 8.97 -16.78 1.70
C ASN A 68 9.06 -17.58 3.02
N GLY A 69 7.99 -18.30 3.40
CA GLY A 69 8.02 -19.24 4.54
C GLY A 69 7.57 -18.67 5.89
N THR A 70 6.96 -17.48 5.89
CA THR A 70 6.29 -16.91 7.07
C THR A 70 4.80 -17.19 7.02
N THR A 71 4.23 -17.70 8.11
CA THR A 71 2.79 -17.95 8.22
C THR A 71 2.21 -17.09 9.34
N PHE A 72 1.19 -16.31 9.01
CA PHE A 72 0.50 -15.42 9.94
C PHE A 72 -0.72 -16.13 10.51
N ILE A 73 -0.91 -15.97 11.81
CA ILE A 73 -1.95 -16.66 12.58
C ILE A 73 -2.66 -15.70 13.51
N ARG A 74 -3.90 -16.05 13.86
CA ARG A 74 -4.70 -15.33 14.85
C ARG A 74 -5.34 -16.32 15.82
N ASP A 75 -5.42 -15.93 17.08
CA ASP A 75 -6.35 -16.51 18.05
C ASP A 75 -7.32 -15.42 18.58
N GLU A 76 -8.09 -15.72 19.62
CA GLU A 76 -9.04 -14.78 20.23
C GLU A 76 -8.36 -13.54 20.84
N SER A 77 -7.07 -13.62 21.17
CA SER A 77 -6.31 -12.53 21.79
C SER A 77 -5.70 -11.56 20.78
N GLY A 78 -5.40 -12.00 19.56
CA GLY A 78 -4.72 -11.19 18.56
C GLY A 78 -4.01 -12.00 17.48
N ALA A 79 -3.06 -11.36 16.78
CA ALA A 79 -2.28 -11.97 15.72
C ALA A 79 -0.79 -12.09 16.07
N THR A 80 -0.16 -13.13 15.55
CA THR A 80 1.29 -13.33 15.54
C THR A 80 1.66 -14.14 14.30
N PHE A 81 2.90 -14.61 14.20
CA PHE A 81 3.37 -15.36 13.06
C PHE A 81 4.40 -16.40 13.47
N PHE A 82 4.62 -17.38 12.62
CA PHE A 82 5.71 -18.33 12.77
C PHE A 82 6.49 -18.49 11.46
N ARG A 83 7.77 -18.84 11.58
CA ARG A 83 8.63 -19.16 10.43
C ARG A 83 8.86 -20.67 10.41
N SER A 84 8.52 -21.33 9.31
CA SER A 84 8.76 -22.77 9.16
C SER A 84 9.81 -23.02 8.07
N SER A 85 10.86 -23.76 8.39
CA SER A 85 11.83 -24.26 7.41
C SER A 85 11.31 -25.46 6.61
N ARG A 86 10.19 -26.05 7.03
CA ARG A 86 9.56 -27.20 6.36
C ARG A 86 8.45 -26.70 5.44
N SER A 87 8.46 -27.21 4.21
CA SER A 87 7.39 -27.05 3.22
C SER A 87 6.15 -27.81 3.68
N ASN A 88 5.40 -27.22 4.59
CA ASN A 88 4.05 -27.68 4.91
C ASN A 88 3.09 -26.88 4.02
N ASN A 89 2.22 -27.58 3.30
CA ASN A 89 1.18 -26.99 2.45
C ASN A 89 0.05 -26.41 3.32
N TYR A 90 0.39 -25.42 4.15
CA TYR A 90 -0.57 -24.70 4.96
C TYR A 90 -1.54 -23.92 4.06
N GLN A 91 -2.76 -23.72 4.55
CA GLN A 91 -3.79 -22.94 3.88
C GLN A 91 -4.47 -21.99 4.87
N PRO A 92 -4.81 -20.75 4.47
CA PRO A 92 -5.67 -19.89 5.26
C PRO A 92 -6.97 -20.59 5.67
N GLY A 93 -7.42 -20.36 6.91
CA GLY A 93 -8.58 -21.02 7.52
C GLY A 93 -8.26 -22.30 8.29
N GLN A 94 -7.08 -22.90 8.10
CA GLN A 94 -6.64 -24.03 8.93
C GLN A 94 -6.37 -23.58 10.37
N THR A 95 -6.81 -24.40 11.33
CA THR A 95 -6.49 -24.21 12.75
C THR A 95 -5.31 -25.10 13.13
N VAL A 96 -4.32 -24.52 13.79
CA VAL A 96 -3.07 -25.18 14.17
C VAL A 96 -2.79 -25.07 15.66
N ALA A 97 -2.15 -26.10 16.22
CA ALA A 97 -1.45 -26.04 17.49
C ALA A 97 0.06 -25.92 17.24
N ILE A 98 0.74 -25.04 17.97
CA ILE A 98 2.15 -24.73 17.75
C ILE A 98 2.90 -24.81 19.07
N ARG A 99 3.99 -25.59 19.07
CA ARG A 99 5.02 -25.57 20.11
C ARG A 99 6.30 -25.03 19.54
N GLY A 100 7.02 -24.25 20.34
CA GLY A 100 8.28 -23.68 19.88
C GLY A 100 8.90 -22.72 20.89
N VAL A 101 9.74 -21.84 20.36
CA VAL A 101 10.35 -20.75 21.11
C VAL A 101 9.96 -19.43 20.48
N ARG A 102 9.68 -18.44 21.32
CA ARG A 102 9.38 -17.09 20.85
C ARG A 102 10.65 -16.44 20.28
N PHE A 103 10.49 -15.57 19.30
CA PHE A 103 11.56 -14.65 18.88
C PHE A 103 11.01 -13.21 18.73
N PRO A 104 11.85 -12.18 18.94
CA PRO A 104 11.44 -10.78 18.91
C PRO A 104 10.76 -10.26 17.64
N GLY A 105 11.05 -10.83 16.46
CA GLY A 105 10.66 -10.24 15.17
C GLY A 105 11.20 -8.82 14.95
N LEU A 106 10.70 -8.11 13.94
CA LEU A 106 11.09 -6.71 13.64
C LEU A 106 10.22 -5.70 14.40
N TYR A 107 8.90 -5.90 14.43
CA TYR A 107 7.95 -5.05 15.15
C TYR A 107 7.28 -5.81 16.28
N ILE A 108 6.53 -6.87 15.96
CA ILE A 108 5.97 -7.82 16.94
C ILE A 108 6.77 -9.13 16.99
N GLY A 109 6.64 -9.86 18.10
CA GLY A 109 7.21 -11.19 18.27
C GLY A 109 6.52 -12.27 17.43
N GLY A 110 7.30 -13.31 17.08
CA GLY A 110 6.84 -14.49 16.36
C GLY A 110 7.35 -15.78 17.00
N ILE A 111 7.12 -16.91 16.33
CA ILE A 111 7.42 -18.25 16.84
C ILE A 111 8.38 -18.98 15.90
N LEU A 112 9.45 -19.56 16.44
CA LEU A 112 10.23 -20.60 15.78
C LEU A 112 9.68 -21.96 16.24
N PRO A 113 8.90 -22.65 15.39
CA PRO A 113 8.19 -23.85 15.79
C PRO A 113 9.15 -25.04 15.89
N SER A 114 9.04 -25.80 16.98
CA SER A 114 9.58 -27.16 17.08
C SER A 114 8.56 -28.20 16.58
N LYS A 115 7.27 -27.87 16.69
CA LYS A 115 6.16 -28.69 16.19
C LYS A 115 4.99 -27.81 15.78
N VAL A 116 4.37 -28.14 14.65
CA VAL A 116 3.09 -27.57 14.21
C VAL A 116 2.15 -28.74 13.88
N ASP A 117 1.02 -28.81 14.57
CA ASP A 117 -0.03 -29.81 14.33
C ASP A 117 -1.22 -29.11 13.70
N VAL A 118 -1.62 -29.51 12.48
CA VAL A 118 -2.85 -29.04 11.84
C VAL A 118 -4.02 -29.80 12.46
N LEU A 119 -4.91 -29.09 13.15
CA LEU A 119 -6.02 -29.68 13.90
C LEU A 119 -7.23 -29.88 13.00
N THR A 120 -7.65 -28.82 12.31
CA THR A 120 -8.84 -28.82 11.45
C THR A 120 -8.67 -27.84 10.29
N ALA A 121 -9.35 -28.13 9.18
CA ALA A 121 -9.63 -27.13 8.16
C ALA A 121 -10.86 -26.32 8.57
N GLY A 122 -10.84 -25.03 8.29
CA GLY A 122 -11.94 -24.10 8.55
C GLY A 122 -12.20 -23.21 7.33
N PRO A 123 -13.30 -22.44 7.35
CA PRO A 123 -13.52 -21.44 6.32
C PRO A 123 -12.38 -20.40 6.32
N PRO A 124 -12.17 -19.70 5.20
CA PRO A 124 -11.22 -18.58 5.15
C PRO A 124 -11.48 -17.58 6.29
N PRO A 125 -10.42 -16.98 6.86
CA PRO A 125 -10.56 -16.01 7.94
C PRO A 125 -11.42 -14.83 7.48
N GLN A 126 -12.39 -14.43 8.29
CA GLN A 126 -13.10 -13.18 8.03
C GLN A 126 -12.16 -12.00 8.33
N PRO A 127 -11.96 -11.09 7.36
CA PRO A 127 -11.12 -9.93 7.58
C PRO A 127 -11.82 -8.94 8.53
N ARG A 128 -11.03 -8.26 9.35
CA ARG A 128 -11.52 -7.12 10.13
C ARG A 128 -11.50 -5.86 9.27
N THR A 129 -12.62 -5.15 9.16
CA THR A 129 -12.63 -3.84 8.50
C THR A 129 -11.91 -2.80 9.35
N LEU A 130 -10.92 -2.12 8.78
CA LEU A 130 -10.15 -1.08 9.47
C LEU A 130 -10.18 0.26 8.71
N THR A 131 -10.14 1.33 9.49
CA THR A 131 -9.92 2.70 9.00
C THR A 131 -8.42 3.00 8.83
N PHE A 132 -8.09 4.07 8.10
CA PHE A 132 -6.71 4.53 7.96
C PHE A 132 -6.09 4.83 9.33
N ARG A 133 -6.81 5.56 10.19
CA ARG A 133 -6.36 5.92 11.54
C ARG A 133 -6.05 4.68 12.41
N GLU A 134 -6.85 3.62 12.31
CA GLU A 134 -6.58 2.37 13.04
C GLU A 134 -5.29 1.70 12.55
N LEU A 135 -5.03 1.71 11.24
CA LEU A 135 -3.78 1.18 10.67
C LEU A 135 -2.56 1.99 11.12
N GLU A 136 -2.67 3.31 11.18
CA GLU A 136 -1.59 4.20 11.65
C GLU A 136 -1.16 3.91 13.09
N THR A 137 -2.06 3.38 13.94
CA THR A 137 -1.69 3.02 15.31
C THR A 137 -0.65 1.90 15.41
N GLY A 138 -0.51 1.09 14.35
CA GLY A 138 0.31 -0.12 14.34
C GLY A 138 -0.22 -1.27 15.20
N GLN A 139 -1.33 -1.10 15.93
CA GLN A 139 -1.85 -2.13 16.83
C GLN A 139 -2.36 -3.39 16.11
N HIS A 140 -2.70 -3.24 14.83
CA HIS A 140 -3.21 -4.30 13.95
C HIS A 140 -2.13 -4.90 13.06
N HIS A 141 -0.84 -4.67 13.35
CA HIS A 141 0.23 -5.22 12.54
C HIS A 141 0.14 -6.76 12.46
N TYR A 142 0.22 -7.27 11.23
CA TYR A 142 0.01 -8.66 10.82
C TYR A 142 -1.38 -9.25 11.08
N GLU A 143 -2.39 -8.42 11.30
CA GLU A 143 -3.78 -8.85 11.21
C GLU A 143 -4.23 -8.95 9.74
N PHE A 144 -5.09 -9.91 9.43
CA PHE A 144 -5.79 -9.98 8.14
C PHE A 144 -7.04 -9.08 8.18
N VAL A 145 -7.08 -8.09 7.29
CA VAL A 145 -7.98 -6.95 7.37
C VAL A 145 -8.59 -6.64 6.00
N GLU A 146 -9.65 -5.84 6.02
CA GLU A 146 -10.27 -5.26 4.82
C GLU A 146 -10.28 -3.74 4.95
N VAL A 147 -9.92 -3.06 3.87
CA VAL A 147 -9.97 -1.59 3.77
C VAL A 147 -10.80 -1.19 2.56
N ALA A 148 -11.37 0.01 2.60
CA ALA A 148 -12.12 0.57 1.48
C ALA A 148 -11.61 1.97 1.13
N GLY A 149 -11.61 2.31 -0.15
CA GLY A 149 -11.17 3.61 -0.62
C GLY A 149 -11.24 3.74 -2.14
N VAL A 150 -10.75 4.87 -2.65
CA VAL A 150 -10.67 5.15 -4.10
C VAL A 150 -9.24 5.01 -4.58
N GLY A 151 -8.99 4.23 -5.63
CA GLY A 151 -7.65 4.07 -6.18
C GLY A 151 -7.13 5.37 -6.82
N ARG A 152 -5.91 5.78 -6.49
CA ARG A 152 -5.31 7.04 -6.96
C ARG A 152 -4.30 6.88 -8.08
N SER A 153 -3.48 5.85 -7.96
CA SER A 153 -2.44 5.54 -8.93
C SER A 153 -2.09 4.07 -8.81
N PHE A 154 -1.80 3.43 -9.93
CA PHE A 154 -1.28 2.08 -9.97
C PHE A 154 0.05 2.06 -10.70
N GLU A 155 1.05 1.38 -10.13
CA GLU A 155 2.37 1.21 -10.73
C GLU A 155 2.82 -0.25 -10.59
N LEU A 156 3.45 -0.78 -11.64
CA LEU A 156 4.22 -2.01 -11.54
C LEU A 156 5.55 -1.69 -10.87
N THR A 157 5.89 -2.44 -9.82
CA THR A 157 7.13 -2.26 -9.04
C THR A 157 8.18 -3.32 -9.36
N GLY A 158 7.85 -4.30 -10.21
CA GLY A 158 8.70 -5.38 -10.67
C GLY A 158 8.05 -6.12 -11.83
N GLU A 159 8.56 -7.30 -12.18
CA GLU A 159 7.98 -8.12 -13.26
C GLU A 159 6.55 -8.57 -12.94
N THR A 160 6.29 -8.87 -11.67
CA THR A 160 4.98 -9.34 -11.20
C THR A 160 4.43 -8.55 -10.04
N THR A 161 5.19 -7.68 -9.38
CA THR A 161 4.69 -6.91 -8.22
C THR A 161 4.08 -5.59 -8.66
N GLY A 162 3.10 -5.11 -7.89
CA GLY A 162 2.43 -3.85 -8.16
C GLY A 162 2.09 -3.08 -6.89
N LYS A 163 1.81 -1.79 -7.06
CA LYS A 163 1.48 -0.90 -5.97
C LYS A 163 0.31 -0.01 -6.36
N LEU A 164 -0.67 0.06 -5.48
CA LEU A 164 -1.82 0.96 -5.57
C LEU A 164 -1.75 1.96 -4.42
N ARG A 165 -1.87 3.26 -4.72
CA ARG A 165 -2.18 4.27 -3.70
C ARG A 165 -3.69 4.32 -3.55
N LEU A 166 -4.19 4.08 -2.35
CA LEU A 166 -5.61 4.02 -2.04
C LEU A 166 -5.99 5.23 -1.16
N ASN A 167 -6.89 6.08 -1.67
CA ASN A 167 -7.45 7.18 -0.91
C ASN A 167 -8.51 6.65 0.06
N MET A 168 -8.18 6.62 1.34
CA MET A 168 -9.09 6.26 2.43
C MET A 168 -9.55 7.51 3.16
N ASP A 169 -10.61 7.38 3.96
CA ASP A 169 -10.94 8.44 4.91
C ASP A 169 -9.81 8.56 5.95
N GLY A 170 -9.25 9.77 6.06
CA GLY A 170 -8.11 10.08 6.94
C GLY A 170 -6.72 9.98 6.30
N GLY A 171 -6.55 9.42 5.10
CA GLY A 171 -5.24 9.40 4.44
C GLY A 171 -5.10 8.46 3.25
N ILE A 172 -3.91 8.45 2.65
CA ILE A 172 -3.57 7.59 1.51
C ILE A 172 -2.80 6.37 2.01
N LEU A 173 -3.39 5.18 1.87
CA LEU A 173 -2.74 3.93 2.19
C LEU A 173 -2.05 3.36 0.95
N GLU A 174 -0.84 2.85 1.13
CA GLU A 174 -0.18 2.04 0.10
C GLU A 174 -0.68 0.59 0.17
N VAL A 175 -1.08 0.03 -0.97
CA VAL A 175 -1.37 -1.39 -1.13
C VAL A 175 -0.30 -1.99 -2.02
N GLN A 176 0.44 -2.95 -1.48
CA GLN A 176 1.48 -3.69 -2.18
C GLN A 176 0.95 -5.06 -2.57
N PHE A 177 1.06 -5.39 -3.86
CA PHE A 177 0.66 -6.68 -4.41
C PHE A 177 1.89 -7.53 -4.68
N ASP A 178 1.89 -8.76 -4.14
CA ASP A 178 2.90 -9.76 -4.48
C ASP A 178 2.78 -10.16 -5.95
N GLN A 179 1.55 -10.20 -6.48
CA GLN A 179 1.20 -10.36 -7.88
C GLN A 179 0.22 -9.26 -8.29
N ALA A 180 0.64 -8.35 -9.16
CA ALA A 180 -0.14 -7.24 -9.66
C ALA A 180 -1.44 -7.75 -10.31
N PRO A 181 -2.60 -7.12 -10.03
CA PRO A 181 -3.81 -7.37 -10.81
C PRO A 181 -3.56 -7.08 -12.29
N GLU A 182 -3.99 -7.97 -13.19
CA GLU A 182 -3.80 -7.79 -14.65
C GLU A 182 -4.36 -6.45 -15.14
N ASP A 183 -5.52 -6.05 -14.61
CA ASP A 183 -6.19 -4.79 -14.93
C ASP A 183 -5.97 -3.71 -13.84
N GLY A 184 -4.76 -3.71 -13.23
CA GLY A 184 -4.38 -2.76 -12.20
C GLY A 184 -4.61 -1.27 -12.55
N PRO A 185 -4.33 -0.81 -13.79
CA PRO A 185 -4.65 0.55 -14.20
C PRO A 185 -6.13 0.93 -14.07
N SER A 186 -7.05 -0.03 -14.26
CA SER A 186 -8.50 0.20 -14.12
C SER A 186 -8.97 0.34 -12.68
N LEU A 187 -8.08 0.17 -11.69
CA LEU A 187 -8.34 0.49 -10.28
C LEU A 187 -8.22 1.99 -9.98
N VAL A 188 -7.64 2.79 -10.88
CA VAL A 188 -7.55 4.25 -10.72
C VAL A 188 -8.94 4.86 -10.88
N ASP A 189 -9.34 5.68 -9.91
CA ASP A 189 -10.67 6.30 -9.73
C ASP A 189 -11.80 5.32 -9.39
N ALA A 190 -11.51 4.02 -9.27
CA ALA A 190 -12.46 3.00 -8.81
C ALA A 190 -12.63 3.07 -7.28
N GLU A 191 -13.87 2.89 -6.80
CA GLU A 191 -14.12 2.58 -5.38
C GLU A 191 -13.97 1.07 -5.17
N VAL A 192 -13.09 0.68 -4.25
CA VAL A 192 -12.69 -0.72 -4.04
C VAL A 192 -12.67 -1.09 -2.57
N ARG A 193 -12.91 -2.37 -2.29
CA ARG A 193 -12.54 -3.05 -1.04
C ARG A 193 -11.36 -3.96 -1.29
N ILE A 194 -10.35 -3.91 -0.42
CA ILE A 194 -9.14 -4.71 -0.56
C ILE A 194 -8.88 -5.46 0.74
N ARG A 195 -8.68 -6.77 0.62
CA ARG A 195 -8.32 -7.65 1.72
C ARG A 195 -6.83 -7.90 1.73
N GLY A 196 -6.21 -7.91 2.89
CA GLY A 196 -4.78 -8.16 2.97
C GLY A 196 -4.25 -8.19 4.38
N LEU A 197 -2.94 -8.35 4.47
CA LEU A 197 -2.21 -8.28 5.72
C LEU A 197 -1.90 -6.82 6.04
N ALA A 198 -2.35 -6.34 7.19
CA ALA A 198 -1.91 -5.05 7.71
C ALA A 198 -0.41 -5.14 8.03
N ALA A 199 0.41 -4.41 7.30
CA ALA A 199 1.85 -4.43 7.42
C ALA A 199 2.38 -3.00 7.55
N GLY A 200 3.69 -2.84 7.49
CA GLY A 200 4.29 -1.52 7.57
C GLY A 200 5.79 -1.54 7.43
N ALA A 201 6.33 -0.40 6.99
CA ALA A 201 7.77 -0.20 6.95
C ALA A 201 8.28 -0.01 8.37
N ILE A 202 9.28 -0.81 8.75
CA ILE A 202 9.86 -0.82 10.09
C ILE A 202 11.33 -0.43 9.95
N ASN A 203 11.78 0.55 10.74
CA ASN A 203 13.18 0.95 10.75
C ASN A 203 14.04 0.07 11.68
N ASP A 204 15.36 0.29 11.67
CA ASP A 204 16.31 -0.47 12.49
C ASP A 204 16.11 -0.28 14.01
N HIS A 205 15.39 0.78 14.40
CA HIS A 205 14.97 1.03 15.79
C HIS A 205 13.66 0.32 16.15
N ARG A 206 13.14 -0.56 15.27
CA ARG A 206 11.88 -1.31 15.45
C ARG A 206 10.65 -0.42 15.55
N GLN A 207 10.69 0.74 14.91
CA GLN A 207 9.57 1.68 14.87
C GLN A 207 8.82 1.52 13.56
N LEU A 208 7.49 1.49 13.63
CA LEU A 208 6.62 1.58 12.48
C LEU A 208 6.74 2.98 11.88
N VAL A 209 7.29 3.10 10.67
CA VAL A 209 7.47 4.38 9.97
C VAL A 209 6.20 4.76 9.22
N TYR A 210 5.58 3.81 8.53
CA TYR A 210 4.28 3.98 7.89
C TYR A 210 3.57 2.63 7.69
N PRO A 211 2.24 2.58 7.77
CA PRO A 211 1.46 1.39 7.46
C PRO A 211 1.32 1.19 5.94
N TYR A 212 1.22 -0.06 5.53
CA TYR A 212 0.77 -0.44 4.19
C TYR A 212 -0.03 -1.74 4.26
N LEU A 213 -0.87 -1.99 3.27
CA LEU A 213 -1.56 -3.28 3.12
C LEU A 213 -0.78 -4.16 2.16
N ARG A 214 -0.48 -5.40 2.55
CA ARG A 214 0.06 -6.41 1.62
C ARG A 214 -1.07 -7.32 1.14
N ALA A 215 -1.28 -7.36 -0.17
CA ALA A 215 -2.23 -8.25 -0.84
C ALA A 215 -1.46 -9.28 -1.67
N ILE A 216 -2.00 -10.48 -1.81
CA ILE A 216 -1.37 -11.53 -2.63
C ILE A 216 -1.52 -11.18 -4.10
N ASP A 217 -2.75 -11.02 -4.56
CA ASP A 217 -3.07 -10.83 -5.97
C ASP A 217 -4.34 -10.00 -6.18
N GLY A 218 -4.80 -9.89 -7.43
CA GLY A 218 -6.04 -9.20 -7.78
C GLY A 218 -7.31 -9.80 -7.16
N ASN A 219 -7.32 -11.06 -6.71
CA ASN A 219 -8.47 -11.66 -6.04
C ASN A 219 -8.73 -11.04 -4.65
N ALA A 220 -7.73 -10.33 -4.11
CA ALA A 220 -7.88 -9.53 -2.90
C ALA A 220 -8.77 -8.29 -3.11
N VAL A 221 -9.00 -7.87 -4.36
CA VAL A 221 -9.70 -6.63 -4.71
C VAL A 221 -11.13 -6.93 -5.11
N THR A 222 -12.08 -6.23 -4.49
CA THR A 222 -13.48 -6.18 -4.91
C THR A 222 -13.80 -4.76 -5.37
N VAL A 223 -14.13 -4.59 -6.64
CA VAL A 223 -14.59 -3.30 -7.18
C VAL A 223 -16.03 -3.07 -6.74
N ILE A 224 -16.26 -2.02 -5.96
CA ILE A 224 -17.60 -1.58 -5.54
C ILE A 224 -18.21 -0.70 -6.63
N GLN A 225 -17.42 0.26 -7.12
CA GLN A 225 -17.80 1.15 -8.20
C GLN A 225 -16.64 1.26 -9.20
N PRO A 226 -16.84 0.91 -10.49
CA PRO A 226 -15.82 1.09 -11.51
C PRO A 226 -15.60 2.58 -11.82
N PRO A 227 -14.44 2.96 -12.37
CA PRO A 227 -14.22 4.32 -12.82
C PRO A 227 -15.11 4.65 -14.04
N PRO A 228 -15.31 5.94 -14.37
CA PRO A 228 -16.02 6.32 -15.58
C PRO A 228 -15.39 5.71 -16.85
N ALA A 229 -16.23 5.21 -17.77
CA ALA A 229 -15.76 4.59 -19.02
C ALA A 229 -14.99 5.57 -19.94
N ASP A 230 -15.42 6.83 -19.98
CA ASP A 230 -14.63 7.94 -20.53
C ASP A 230 -14.24 8.89 -19.39
N PRO A 231 -13.00 8.80 -18.86
CA PRO A 231 -12.56 9.63 -17.76
C PRO A 231 -12.54 11.13 -18.08
N PHE A 232 -12.40 11.52 -19.35
CA PHE A 232 -12.45 12.94 -19.74
C PHE A 232 -13.84 13.40 -20.21
N GLY A 233 -14.80 12.47 -20.29
CA GLY A 233 -16.21 12.77 -20.53
C GLY A 233 -16.92 13.34 -19.31
N THR A 234 -16.29 13.32 -18.13
CA THR A 234 -16.80 13.92 -16.89
C THR A 234 -16.99 15.43 -17.05
N GLU A 235 -17.95 16.01 -16.33
CA GLU A 235 -18.23 17.44 -16.36
C GLU A 235 -17.02 18.27 -15.92
N ASP A 236 -16.85 19.43 -16.56
CA ASP A 236 -15.76 20.34 -16.22
C ASP A 236 -16.01 21.01 -14.87
N THR A 237 -15.02 20.93 -13.98
CA THR A 237 -15.08 21.48 -12.63
C THR A 237 -14.49 22.89 -12.62
N HIS A 238 -15.28 23.86 -12.19
CA HIS A 238 -14.79 25.22 -12.02
C HIS A 238 -13.75 25.28 -10.88
N LEU A 239 -12.64 26.00 -11.09
CA LEU A 239 -11.54 26.09 -10.12
C LEU A 239 -11.96 26.67 -8.77
N SER A 240 -13.05 27.44 -8.68
CA SER A 240 -13.59 27.87 -7.39
C SER A 240 -14.06 26.70 -6.52
N SER A 241 -14.69 25.69 -7.13
CA SER A 241 -15.21 24.51 -6.44
C SER A 241 -14.09 23.56 -6.02
N LEU A 242 -12.97 23.56 -6.75
CA LEU A 242 -11.78 22.77 -6.42
C LEU A 242 -11.25 23.09 -5.02
N PHE A 243 -11.26 24.37 -4.62
CA PHE A 243 -10.84 24.78 -3.29
C PHE A 243 -11.77 24.24 -2.20
N ASP A 244 -13.08 24.21 -2.44
CA ASP A 244 -14.03 23.65 -1.48
C ASP A 244 -13.86 22.14 -1.34
N PHE A 245 -13.64 21.43 -2.45
CA PHE A 245 -13.35 20.00 -2.44
C PHE A 245 -12.06 19.69 -1.68
N ALA A 246 -10.99 20.41 -1.97
CA ALA A 246 -9.70 20.22 -1.33
C ALA A 246 -9.77 20.54 0.18
N ARG A 247 -10.48 21.58 0.57
CA ARG A 247 -10.64 22.00 1.98
C ARG A 247 -11.52 21.06 2.80
N THR A 248 -12.60 20.55 2.19
CA THR A 248 -13.55 19.67 2.88
C THR A 248 -13.21 18.19 2.77
N GLY A 249 -12.29 17.83 1.86
CA GLY A 249 -12.00 16.44 1.52
C GLY A 249 -13.16 15.74 0.82
N SER A 250 -14.16 16.49 0.31
CA SER A 250 -15.40 15.92 -0.21
C SER A 250 -15.22 15.22 -1.56
N ALA A 251 -14.20 15.57 -2.34
CA ALA A 251 -13.90 14.90 -3.60
C ALA A 251 -12.95 13.72 -3.36
N ARG A 252 -13.50 12.50 -3.33
CA ARG A 252 -12.70 11.27 -3.27
C ARG A 252 -12.26 10.76 -4.64
N HIS A 253 -12.99 11.18 -5.68
CA HIS A 253 -12.77 10.82 -7.08
C HIS A 253 -12.03 11.91 -7.85
N ARG A 254 -11.61 11.58 -9.07
CA ARG A 254 -10.98 12.53 -9.98
C ARG A 254 -11.99 13.59 -10.42
N VAL A 255 -11.49 14.81 -10.60
CA VAL A 255 -12.23 15.91 -11.22
C VAL A 255 -11.53 16.33 -12.51
N LYS A 256 -12.32 16.71 -13.51
CA LYS A 256 -11.81 17.30 -14.74
C LYS A 256 -11.78 18.81 -14.61
N ILE A 257 -10.71 19.42 -15.09
CA ILE A 257 -10.60 20.86 -15.29
C ILE A 257 -10.14 21.15 -16.72
N SER A 258 -10.68 22.21 -17.32
CA SER A 258 -10.27 22.74 -18.62
C SER A 258 -9.68 24.14 -18.46
N GLY A 259 -8.63 24.44 -19.22
CA GLY A 259 -8.05 25.77 -19.24
C GLY A 259 -6.81 25.90 -20.11
N THR A 260 -6.15 27.05 -19.99
CA THR A 260 -4.96 27.39 -20.78
C THR A 260 -3.69 27.04 -20.02
N ALA A 261 -2.79 26.27 -20.64
CA ALA A 261 -1.47 26.00 -20.10
C ALA A 261 -0.63 27.28 -20.04
N LEU A 262 0.04 27.50 -18.90
CA LEU A 262 0.89 28.69 -18.68
C LEU A 262 2.34 28.49 -19.13
N GLY A 263 2.71 27.26 -19.46
CA GLY A 263 4.06 26.89 -19.82
C GLY A 263 4.21 25.38 -19.99
N PRO A 264 5.45 24.92 -20.22
CA PRO A 264 5.75 23.51 -20.35
C PRO A 264 5.62 22.75 -19.03
N LEU A 265 5.54 21.43 -19.11
CA LEU A 265 5.62 20.54 -17.94
C LEU A 265 7.06 20.54 -17.38
N ILE A 266 7.25 20.95 -16.12
CA ILE A 266 8.55 21.02 -15.45
C ILE A 266 8.55 20.10 -14.22
N HIS A 267 9.37 19.05 -14.23
CA HIS A 267 9.46 18.06 -13.15
C HIS A 267 8.09 17.51 -12.71
N GLY A 268 7.21 17.22 -13.68
CA GLY A 268 5.85 16.74 -13.42
C GLY A 268 4.84 17.82 -13.00
N ASN A 269 5.20 19.10 -13.04
CA ASN A 269 4.32 20.21 -12.69
C ASN A 269 3.91 21.00 -13.93
N ALA A 270 2.60 21.15 -14.10
CA ALA A 270 2.00 22.08 -15.05
C ALA A 270 1.17 23.12 -14.28
N PHE A 271 1.00 24.29 -14.88
CA PHE A 271 0.11 25.32 -14.35
C PHE A 271 -0.94 25.65 -15.40
N ILE A 272 -2.20 25.53 -15.02
CA ILE A 272 -3.35 25.74 -15.90
C ILE A 272 -4.13 26.94 -15.38
N ARG A 273 -4.55 27.83 -16.28
CA ARG A 273 -5.39 28.98 -15.99
C ARG A 273 -6.82 28.75 -16.48
N GLN A 274 -7.79 28.98 -15.61
CA GLN A 274 -9.22 29.03 -15.93
C GLN A 274 -9.77 30.36 -15.42
N GLY A 275 -10.16 31.25 -16.34
CA GLY A 275 -10.56 32.62 -16.01
C GLY A 275 -9.41 33.42 -15.35
N ASP A 276 -9.70 33.98 -14.17
CA ASP A 276 -8.77 34.77 -13.34
C ASP A 276 -7.93 33.90 -12.37
N ARG A 277 -8.13 32.57 -12.38
CA ARG A 277 -7.50 31.63 -11.46
C ARG A 277 -6.51 30.73 -12.17
N SER A 278 -5.52 30.27 -11.42
CA SER A 278 -4.60 29.23 -11.84
C SER A 278 -4.51 28.11 -10.81
N VAL A 279 -4.17 26.92 -11.29
CA VAL A 279 -3.98 25.74 -10.47
C VAL A 279 -2.71 25.01 -10.89
N ARG A 280 -2.03 24.45 -9.89
CA ARG A 280 -0.92 23.52 -10.10
C ARG A 280 -1.48 22.13 -10.36
N VAL A 281 -1.06 21.52 -11.45
CA VAL A 281 -1.37 20.13 -11.82
C VAL A 281 -0.09 19.31 -11.71
N ILE A 282 -0.14 18.24 -10.91
CA ILE A 282 0.97 17.32 -10.68
C ILE A 282 0.67 16.02 -11.40
N THR A 283 1.56 15.63 -12.31
CA THR A 283 1.42 14.44 -13.14
C THR A 283 2.75 13.69 -13.23
N ALA A 284 2.67 12.36 -13.18
CA ALA A 284 3.80 11.48 -13.49
C ALA A 284 3.92 11.20 -14.99
N THR A 285 2.89 11.52 -15.78
CA THR A 285 2.85 11.26 -17.22
C THR A 285 3.51 12.40 -17.97
N PRO A 286 4.56 12.15 -18.77
CA PRO A 286 5.15 13.18 -19.61
C PRO A 286 4.15 13.68 -20.65
N LEU A 287 4.11 14.99 -20.87
CA LEU A 287 3.33 15.62 -21.94
C LEU A 287 4.27 16.46 -22.83
N PRO A 288 5.08 15.81 -23.69
CA PRO A 288 6.06 16.49 -24.51
C PRO A 288 5.37 17.44 -25.49
N GLY A 289 5.92 18.65 -25.62
CA GLY A 289 5.40 19.65 -26.55
C GLY A 289 4.30 20.56 -26.00
N LEU A 290 3.88 20.39 -24.75
CA LEU A 290 3.01 21.36 -24.06
C LEU A 290 3.68 22.74 -24.02
N ARG A 291 2.96 23.78 -24.45
CA ARG A 291 3.43 25.17 -24.52
C ARG A 291 2.46 26.10 -23.81
N ALA A 292 2.97 27.29 -23.47
CA ALA A 292 2.11 28.37 -23.03
C ALA A 292 1.09 28.73 -24.12
N GLY A 293 -0.18 28.86 -23.74
CA GLY A 293 -1.29 29.15 -24.66
C GLY A 293 -2.06 27.92 -25.15
N ASP A 294 -1.55 26.71 -24.95
CA ASP A 294 -2.27 25.49 -25.33
C ASP A 294 -3.54 25.32 -24.47
N GLN A 295 -4.64 24.91 -25.10
CA GLN A 295 -5.84 24.49 -24.39
C GLN A 295 -5.66 23.05 -23.92
N VAL A 296 -5.96 22.81 -22.64
CA VAL A 296 -5.75 21.51 -22.01
C VAL A 296 -6.94 21.10 -21.16
N GLU A 297 -7.16 19.79 -21.09
CA GLU A 297 -7.94 19.16 -20.05
C GLU A 297 -7.00 18.42 -19.11
N ALA A 298 -7.21 18.57 -17.81
CA ALA A 298 -6.53 17.82 -16.77
C ALA A 298 -7.55 17.09 -15.91
N LEU A 299 -7.28 15.82 -15.64
CA LEU A 299 -8.10 14.95 -14.81
C LEU A 299 -7.25 14.44 -13.66
N GLY A 300 -7.64 14.67 -12.41
CA GLY A 300 -6.85 14.25 -11.25
C GLY A 300 -7.58 14.47 -9.93
N PHE A 301 -6.89 14.24 -8.82
CA PHE A 301 -7.49 14.30 -7.48
C PHE A 301 -7.27 15.67 -6.84
N PRO A 302 -8.34 16.34 -6.36
CA PRO A 302 -8.19 17.59 -5.62
C PRO A 302 -7.42 17.39 -4.33
N GLU A 303 -6.41 18.23 -4.08
CA GLU A 303 -5.66 18.25 -2.83
C GLU A 303 -5.35 19.68 -2.39
N MET A 304 -5.20 19.88 -1.08
CA MET A 304 -4.58 21.09 -0.56
C MET A 304 -3.05 20.92 -0.56
N GLY A 305 -2.37 21.73 -1.36
CA GLY A 305 -0.93 21.94 -1.22
C GLY A 305 -0.61 22.91 -0.07
N GLU A 306 0.65 23.33 0.04
CA GLU A 306 1.08 24.23 1.13
C GLU A 306 0.32 25.57 1.18
N PHE A 307 -0.02 26.14 0.02
CA PHE A 307 -0.62 27.49 -0.06
C PHE A 307 -1.85 27.60 -0.95
N SER A 308 -2.19 26.56 -1.73
CA SER A 308 -3.36 26.57 -2.62
C SER A 308 -3.83 25.15 -2.93
N ALA A 309 -5.07 25.02 -3.43
CA ALA A 309 -5.54 23.79 -4.02
C ALA A 309 -4.67 23.43 -5.24
N MET A 310 -4.51 22.12 -5.46
CA MET A 310 -3.79 21.54 -6.58
C MET A 310 -4.54 20.30 -7.08
N LEU A 311 -4.18 19.85 -8.28
CA LEU A 311 -4.68 18.61 -8.86
C LEU A 311 -3.54 17.59 -8.90
N ALA A 312 -3.62 16.57 -8.06
CA ALA A 312 -2.60 15.53 -7.92
C ALA A 312 -2.93 14.28 -8.73
N ASP A 313 -1.91 13.44 -8.96
CA ASP A 313 -1.97 12.20 -9.74
C ASP A 313 -2.74 12.37 -11.07
N ALA A 314 -2.46 13.48 -11.74
CA ALA A 314 -3.25 13.93 -12.86
C ALA A 314 -2.81 13.29 -14.18
N SER A 315 -3.77 13.08 -15.07
CA SER A 315 -3.55 12.83 -16.50
C SER A 315 -3.99 14.07 -17.27
N MET A 316 -3.22 14.45 -18.28
CA MET A 316 -3.45 15.66 -19.06
C MET A 316 -3.52 15.35 -20.55
N ARG A 317 -4.35 16.09 -21.29
CA ARG A 317 -4.36 16.07 -22.75
C ARG A 317 -4.51 17.48 -23.30
N VAL A 318 -3.87 17.75 -24.44
CA VAL A 318 -4.08 18.98 -25.21
C VAL A 318 -5.37 18.81 -26.02
N THR A 319 -6.26 19.79 -25.97
CA THR A 319 -7.46 19.81 -26.79
C THR A 319 -7.22 20.64 -28.06
N PRO A 320 -7.78 20.25 -29.21
CA PRO A 320 -7.76 21.10 -30.40
C PRO A 320 -8.36 22.47 -30.07
N HIS A 321 -7.74 23.54 -30.57
CA HIS A 321 -8.34 24.87 -30.49
C HIS A 321 -9.73 24.82 -31.13
N ALA A 322 -10.78 25.14 -30.38
CA ALA A 322 -11.98 25.68 -31.00
C ALA A 322 -11.56 27.05 -31.58
N PRO A 323 -11.79 27.33 -32.87
CA PRO A 323 -11.49 28.66 -33.40
C PRO A 323 -12.26 29.69 -32.57
N GLU A 324 -11.56 30.71 -32.09
CA GLU A 324 -12.21 31.89 -31.51
C GLU A 324 -13.27 32.36 -32.52
N ALA A 325 -14.53 32.40 -32.08
CA ALA A 325 -15.58 33.01 -32.86
C ALA A 325 -15.20 34.48 -33.11
N PRO A 326 -15.32 34.97 -34.35
CA PRO A 326 -14.82 36.27 -34.77
C PRO A 326 -15.46 37.47 -34.06
#